data_AF-M2U2J3-F1
#
_entry.id   AF-M2U2J3-F1
#
_cell.length_a   1.000
_cell.length_b   1.000
_cell.length_c   1.000
_cell.angle_alpha   90.00
_cell.angle_beta   90.00
_cell.angle_gamma   90.00
#
_symmetry.space_group_name_H-M   'P 1'
#
loop_
_entity.id
_entity.type
_entity.pdbx_description
1 polymer ?
#
loop_
_entity_poly.entity_id
_entity_poly.type
_entity_poly.pdbx_seq_one_letter_code
_entity_poly.pdbx_strand_id
1 'polypeptide(L)'
;MTYCVGMRIDAGLVMMADSRTNAGVDNISSYRKLHIYERNDRFVAICTAGSLSVTQSALLRLDEGLEGDDETKLETIDNQPNIFRVTRLIGRALHAARAEVRDALREDGIRSGASMLVGGRVGDEPLKLFRVYDAGNAIECRPENPFLQIGEIKYGKPILDRALEYDSRMNEAVKIGLISFDSTMRSNLAVGLPIDIVMLRDEPDSQPVEHTIEEGDEYFTNLSRDWSESLRQATAAIQRPGFVPPAADAPAREKETKAHRTVGTKTKAAGERDISAK
;
A
#
# COMPACT_ATOMS: atom_id res chain seq x y z
N MET A 1 6.47 -5.33 4.47
CA MET A 1 5.29 -6.10 3.99
C MET A 1 4.07 -5.22 4.12
N THR A 2 4.03 -4.15 3.33
CA THR A 2 2.93 -3.18 3.33
C THR A 2 3.10 -2.27 2.11
N TYR A 3 2.01 -1.90 1.46
CA TYR A 3 1.95 -0.76 0.57
C TYR A 3 0.66 0.02 0.78
N CYS A 4 0.79 1.31 1.05
CA CYS A 4 -0.33 2.24 1.09
C CYS A 4 -0.02 3.48 0.25
N VAL A 5 -1.05 4.05 -0.35
CA VAL A 5 -0.98 5.30 -1.11
C VAL A 5 -2.18 6.17 -0.76
N GLY A 6 -1.90 7.45 -0.57
CA GLY A 6 -2.91 8.51 -0.50
C GLY A 6 -2.72 9.44 -1.67
N MET A 7 -3.80 9.83 -2.33
CA MET A 7 -3.83 10.76 -3.46
C MET A 7 -4.76 11.91 -3.10
N ARG A 8 -4.24 13.13 -3.16
CA ARG A 8 -4.98 14.37 -2.94
C ARG A 8 -4.99 15.16 -4.25
N ILE A 9 -6.10 15.03 -4.95
CA ILE A 9 -6.42 15.67 -6.23
C ILE A 9 -7.50 16.73 -6.01
N ASP A 10 -7.72 17.63 -6.95
CA ASP A 10 -8.77 18.66 -6.90
C ASP A 10 -10.15 18.04 -6.62
N ALA A 11 -10.46 16.93 -7.28
CA ALA A 11 -11.73 16.21 -7.09
C ALA A 11 -11.91 15.61 -5.67
N GLY A 12 -10.84 15.49 -4.88
CA GLY A 12 -10.90 15.01 -3.49
C GLY A 12 -9.73 14.14 -3.04
N LEU A 13 -10.03 13.21 -2.14
CA LEU A 13 -9.08 12.32 -1.47
C LEU A 13 -9.36 10.87 -1.84
N VAL A 14 -8.31 10.12 -2.17
CA VAL A 14 -8.34 8.66 -2.31
C VAL A 14 -7.25 8.08 -1.44
N MET A 15 -7.56 7.12 -0.58
CA MET A 15 -6.57 6.38 0.20
C MET A 15 -6.78 4.89 -0.01
N MET A 16 -5.66 4.17 -0.17
CA MET A 16 -5.64 2.74 -0.43
C MET A 16 -4.58 2.05 0.41
N ALA A 17 -4.87 0.85 0.90
CA ALA A 17 -3.93 0.06 1.66
C ALA A 17 -4.08 -1.44 1.37
N ASP A 18 -2.97 -2.14 1.19
CA ASP A 18 -2.97 -3.60 1.20
C ASP A 18 -3.19 -4.15 2.60
N SER A 19 -3.54 -5.43 2.72
CA SER A 19 -3.81 -6.08 4.01
C SER A 19 -2.73 -7.10 4.43
N ARG A 20 -1.91 -7.58 3.49
CA ARG A 20 -0.85 -8.56 3.78
C ARG A 20 0.17 -8.01 4.77
N THR A 21 0.41 -8.71 5.87
CA THR A 21 1.25 -8.24 6.96
C THR A 21 2.16 -9.35 7.49
N ASN A 22 3.37 -8.98 7.93
CA ASN A 22 4.26 -9.90 8.62
C ASN A 22 3.94 -9.87 10.12
N ALA A 23 3.44 -10.98 10.67
CA ALA A 23 3.16 -11.12 12.09
C ALA A 23 4.24 -11.92 12.84
N GLY A 24 5.36 -12.26 12.19
CA GLY A 24 6.46 -13.03 12.77
C GLY A 24 7.12 -13.96 11.75
N VAL A 25 8.18 -14.66 12.17
CA VAL A 25 8.82 -15.68 11.33
C VAL A 25 7.76 -16.72 10.91
N ASP A 26 7.61 -16.92 9.60
CA ASP A 26 6.63 -17.83 8.97
C ASP A 26 5.14 -17.55 9.21
N ASN A 27 4.78 -16.36 9.71
CA ASN A 27 3.38 -15.97 9.89
C ASN A 27 2.99 -14.77 9.01
N ILE A 28 2.51 -15.07 7.81
CA ILE A 28 1.87 -14.08 6.92
C ILE A 28 0.37 -14.11 7.22
N SER A 29 -0.15 -13.01 7.75
CA SER A 29 -1.59 -12.85 8.01
C SER A 29 -2.13 -11.62 7.29
N SER A 30 -3.45 -11.48 7.25
CA SER A 30 -4.14 -10.29 6.77
C SER A 30 -4.54 -9.42 7.95
N TYR A 31 -4.09 -8.15 7.94
CA TYR A 31 -4.50 -7.13 8.91
C TYR A 31 -4.93 -5.89 8.15
N ARG A 32 -6.08 -5.32 8.54
CA ARG A 32 -6.54 -4.04 8.00
C ARG A 32 -5.52 -2.95 8.32
N LYS A 33 -5.15 -2.17 7.30
CA LYS A 33 -4.18 -1.06 7.43
C LYS A 33 -4.78 0.30 7.13
N LEU A 34 -6.05 0.37 6.71
CA LEU A 34 -6.81 1.59 6.52
C LEU A 34 -7.87 1.69 7.63
N HIS A 35 -7.80 2.76 8.44
CA HIS A 35 -8.67 2.99 9.60
C HIS A 35 -9.40 4.31 9.43
N ILE A 36 -10.70 4.34 9.73
CA ILE A 36 -11.56 5.50 9.51
C ILE A 36 -12.13 5.97 10.85
N TYR A 37 -12.01 7.27 11.11
CA TYR A 37 -12.59 8.00 12.23
C TYR A 37 -13.53 9.06 11.67
N GLU A 38 -14.82 8.86 11.84
CA GLU A 38 -15.86 9.73 11.28
C GLU A 38 -16.82 10.23 12.37
N ARG A 39 -17.16 11.53 12.29
CA ARG A 39 -18.24 12.19 13.03
C ARG A 39 -18.94 13.19 12.10
N ASN A 40 -20.02 13.79 12.58
CA ASN A 40 -20.79 14.79 11.83
C ASN A 40 -19.95 15.94 11.26
N ASP A 41 -18.87 16.34 11.95
CA ASP A 41 -18.02 17.48 11.57
C ASP A 41 -16.64 17.07 11.07
N ARG A 42 -16.32 15.78 10.95
CA ARG A 42 -14.96 15.34 10.58
C ARG A 42 -14.92 13.99 9.91
N PHE A 43 -13.95 13.87 9.03
CA PHE A 43 -13.55 12.61 8.44
C PHE A 43 -12.03 12.51 8.51
N VAL A 44 -11.52 11.41 9.08
CA VAL A 44 -10.09 11.14 9.16
C VAL A 44 -9.84 9.68 8.77
N ALA A 45 -9.06 9.47 7.73
CA ALA A 45 -8.58 8.17 7.30
C ALA A 45 -7.07 8.04 7.58
N ILE A 46 -6.67 6.90 8.15
CA ILE A 46 -5.29 6.61 8.55
C ILE A 46 -4.84 5.33 7.86
N CYS A 47 -3.79 5.40 7.04
CA CYS A 47 -3.08 4.22 6.57
C CYS A 47 -1.86 3.94 7.45
N THR A 48 -1.60 2.67 7.77
CA THR A 48 -0.46 2.26 8.61
C THR A 48 0.55 1.40 7.85
N ALA A 49 1.84 1.58 8.12
CA ALA A 49 2.91 0.73 7.59
C ALA A 49 4.10 0.62 8.55
N GLY A 50 4.76 -0.55 8.56
CA GLY A 50 5.95 -0.82 9.37
C GLY A 50 5.68 -1.87 10.45
N SER A 51 6.25 -1.67 11.65
CA SER A 51 6.05 -2.59 12.77
C SER A 51 4.58 -2.62 13.21
N LEU A 52 3.95 -3.79 13.12
CA LEU A 52 2.54 -3.99 13.45
C LEU A 52 2.23 -3.64 14.91
N SER A 53 3.10 -4.03 15.85
CA SER A 53 2.93 -3.73 17.27
C SER A 53 2.98 -2.23 17.55
N VAL A 54 3.86 -1.50 16.86
CA VAL A 54 3.97 -0.04 16.98
C VAL A 54 2.73 0.65 16.40
N THR A 55 2.28 0.24 15.21
CA THR A 55 1.11 0.86 14.58
C THR A 55 -0.18 0.58 15.35
N GLN A 56 -0.35 -0.64 15.88
CA GLN A 56 -1.51 -0.98 16.70
C GLN A 56 -1.50 -0.24 18.04
N SER A 57 -0.35 -0.19 18.73
CA SER A 57 -0.23 0.58 19.96
C SER A 57 -0.50 2.06 19.74
N ALA A 58 -0.04 2.63 18.62
CA ALA A 58 -0.32 4.02 18.26
C ALA A 58 -1.83 4.27 18.04
N LEU A 59 -2.54 3.37 17.35
CA LEU A 59 -3.99 3.47 17.16
C LEU A 59 -4.75 3.34 18.49
N LEU A 60 -4.39 2.36 19.33
CA LEU A 60 -5.01 2.18 20.64
C LEU A 60 -4.83 3.41 21.54
N ARG A 61 -3.66 4.06 21.50
CA ARG A 61 -3.41 5.32 22.21
C ARG A 61 -4.31 6.46 21.72
N LEU A 62 -4.63 6.49 20.43
CA LEU A 62 -5.54 7.51 19.88
C LEU A 62 -6.98 7.27 20.36
N ASP A 63 -7.36 6.02 20.54
CA ASP A 63 -8.67 5.62 21.06
C ASP A 63 -8.78 5.88 22.58
N GLU A 64 -7.74 5.56 23.36
CA GLU A 64 -7.67 5.85 24.80
C GLU A 64 -7.50 7.35 25.10
N GLY A 65 -6.84 8.08 24.21
CA GLY A 65 -6.47 9.47 24.36
C GLY A 65 -5.07 9.67 24.94
N LEU A 66 -4.44 10.79 24.58
CA LEU A 66 -3.10 11.16 25.05
C LEU A 66 -3.17 12.38 25.96
N GLU A 67 -2.27 12.46 26.93
CA GLU A 67 -2.08 13.69 27.70
C GLU A 67 -1.72 14.85 26.76
N GLY A 68 -2.48 15.94 26.87
CA GLY A 68 -2.26 17.18 26.12
C GLY A 68 -1.38 18.18 26.88
N ASP A 69 -1.38 19.43 26.41
CA ASP A 69 -0.79 20.54 27.16
C ASP A 69 -1.59 20.85 28.45
N ASP A 70 -2.90 20.51 28.44
CA ASP A 70 -3.78 20.55 29.60
C ASP A 70 -3.86 19.13 30.21
N GLU A 71 -3.10 18.87 31.27
CA GLU A 71 -3.05 17.57 31.97
C GLU A 71 -4.42 17.13 32.51
N THR A 72 -5.42 18.02 32.55
CA THR A 72 -6.78 17.68 33.00
C THR A 72 -7.65 17.07 31.90
N LYS A 73 -7.19 17.06 30.64
CA LYS A 73 -7.97 16.57 29.49
C LYS A 73 -7.13 15.73 28.55
N LEU A 74 -7.66 14.55 28.22
CA LEU A 74 -7.09 13.70 27.18
C LEU A 74 -7.40 14.28 25.79
N GLU A 75 -6.38 14.37 24.95
CA GLU A 75 -6.49 14.68 23.53
C GLU A 75 -6.84 13.40 22.75
N THR A 76 -7.94 13.46 22.00
CA THR A 76 -8.40 12.40 21.10
C THR A 76 -8.62 12.98 19.70
N ILE A 77 -8.79 12.14 18.68
CA ILE A 77 -9.09 12.62 17.32
C ILE A 77 -10.37 13.49 17.30
N ASP A 78 -11.35 13.15 18.15
CA ASP A 78 -12.66 13.80 18.21
C ASP A 78 -12.62 15.23 18.77
N ASN A 79 -11.64 15.57 19.61
CA ASN A 79 -11.55 16.89 20.23
C ASN A 79 -10.52 17.83 19.60
N GLN A 80 -9.86 17.41 18.52
CA GLN A 80 -8.94 18.27 17.79
C GLN A 80 -9.70 19.31 16.94
N PRO A 81 -9.21 20.57 16.88
CA PRO A 81 -9.91 21.65 16.19
C PRO A 81 -9.68 21.65 14.67
N ASN A 82 -8.65 20.96 14.17
CA ASN A 82 -8.38 20.84 12.74
C ASN A 82 -7.54 19.60 12.39
N ILE A 83 -7.47 19.27 11.10
CA ILE A 83 -6.78 18.07 10.60
C ILE A 83 -5.26 18.12 10.84
N PHE A 84 -4.66 19.32 10.91
CA PHE A 84 -3.24 19.46 11.26
C PHE A 84 -2.99 19.08 12.73
N ARG A 85 -3.88 19.47 13.64
CA ARG A 85 -3.82 19.07 15.05
C ARG A 85 -4.05 17.57 15.23
N VAL A 86 -5.00 16.98 14.49
CA VAL A 86 -5.16 15.52 14.38
C VAL A 86 -3.85 14.86 13.94
N THR A 87 -3.21 15.37 12.89
CA THR A 87 -1.96 14.82 12.37
C THR A 87 -0.82 14.89 13.41
N ARG A 88 -0.73 15.99 14.17
CA ARG A 88 0.25 16.12 15.27
C ARG A 88 -0.03 15.13 16.39
N LEU A 89 -1.29 14.95 16.78
CA LEU A 89 -1.70 13.96 17.78
C LEU A 89 -1.28 12.54 17.36
N ILE A 90 -1.55 12.17 16.11
CA ILE A 90 -1.13 10.89 15.51
C ILE A 90 0.40 10.75 15.54
N GLY A 91 1.14 11.81 15.22
CA GLY A 91 2.59 11.83 15.32
C GLY A 91 3.12 11.58 16.73
N ARG A 92 2.50 12.19 17.75
CA ARG A 92 2.83 11.95 19.17
C ARG A 92 2.54 10.50 19.57
N ALA A 93 1.37 9.98 19.19
CA ALA A 93 0.99 8.59 19.48
C ALA A 93 1.95 7.58 18.86
N LEU A 94 2.32 7.79 17.59
CA LEU A 94 3.28 6.93 16.89
C LEU A 94 4.66 6.98 17.53
N HIS A 95 5.13 8.17 17.90
CA HIS A 95 6.41 8.34 18.55
C HIS A 95 6.45 7.66 19.93
N ALA A 96 5.40 7.84 20.74
CA ALA A 96 5.29 7.23 22.07
C ALA A 96 5.27 5.70 21.98
N ALA A 97 4.39 5.13 21.13
CA ALA A 97 4.31 3.69 20.92
C ALA A 97 5.65 3.07 20.49
N ARG A 98 6.39 3.75 19.62
CA ARG A 98 7.71 3.29 19.19
C ARG A 98 8.73 3.38 20.32
N ALA A 99 8.74 4.46 21.10
CA ALA A 99 9.72 4.69 22.15
C ALA A 99 9.73 3.58 23.20
N GLU A 100 8.56 3.02 23.51
CA GLU A 100 8.39 1.95 24.51
C GLU A 100 9.06 0.63 24.11
N VAL A 101 8.96 0.26 22.85
CA VAL A 101 9.46 -1.04 22.35
C VAL A 101 10.82 -0.93 21.66
N ARG A 102 11.32 0.29 21.42
CA ARG A 102 12.51 0.53 20.60
C ARG A 102 13.74 -0.22 21.10
N ASP A 103 14.01 -0.13 22.40
CA ASP A 103 15.27 -0.63 22.95
C ASP A 103 15.25 -2.17 23.03
N ALA A 104 14.14 -2.77 23.47
CA ALA A 104 13.92 -4.22 23.44
C ALA A 104 14.01 -4.81 22.01
N LEU A 105 13.32 -4.21 21.03
CA LEU A 105 13.38 -4.70 19.64
C LEU A 105 14.78 -4.54 19.03
N ARG A 106 15.53 -3.50 19.44
CA ARG A 106 16.89 -3.27 18.95
C ARG A 106 17.85 -4.34 19.46
N GLU A 107 17.70 -4.80 20.71
CA GLU A 107 18.49 -5.90 21.27
C GLU A 107 18.29 -7.19 20.47
N ASP A 108 17.07 -7.44 19.99
CA ASP A 108 16.72 -8.60 19.15
C ASP A 108 17.01 -8.40 17.65
N GLY A 109 17.56 -7.25 17.25
CA GLY A 109 17.83 -6.91 15.84
C GLY A 109 16.58 -6.66 14.98
N ILE A 110 15.42 -6.45 15.61
CA ILE A 110 14.13 -6.21 14.96
C ILE A 110 13.93 -4.70 14.71
N ARG A 111 13.46 -4.35 13.51
CA ARG A 111 13.19 -2.94 13.16
C ARG A 111 11.86 -2.47 13.73
N SER A 112 11.88 -1.44 14.57
CA SER A 112 10.69 -0.78 15.15
C SER A 112 10.12 0.38 14.31
N GLY A 113 10.61 0.56 13.08
CA GLY A 113 10.18 1.66 12.22
C GLY A 113 8.70 1.54 11.82
N ALA A 114 7.97 2.65 11.88
CA ALA A 114 6.59 2.75 11.46
C ALA A 114 6.29 4.13 10.88
N SER A 115 5.29 4.21 10.01
CA SER A 115 4.84 5.46 9.38
C SER A 115 3.35 5.39 9.12
N MET A 116 2.71 6.54 9.01
CA MET A 116 1.28 6.64 8.73
C MET A 116 0.99 7.66 7.62
N LEU A 117 -0.06 7.42 6.83
CA LEU A 117 -0.69 8.46 6.03
C LEU A 117 -1.95 8.91 6.76
N VAL A 118 -2.20 10.22 6.78
CA VAL A 118 -3.38 10.81 7.43
C VAL A 118 -4.07 11.70 6.42
N GLY A 119 -5.27 11.34 5.99
CA GLY A 119 -6.06 12.12 5.05
C GLY A 119 -7.43 12.47 5.63
N GLY A 120 -7.94 13.66 5.33
CA GLY A 120 -9.27 14.06 5.76
C GLY A 120 -9.44 15.55 5.99
N ARG A 121 -10.48 15.90 6.75
CA ARG A 121 -10.82 17.27 7.16
C ARG A 121 -11.57 17.27 8.50
N VAL A 122 -11.56 18.44 9.14
CA VAL A 122 -12.33 18.75 10.34
C VAL A 122 -13.02 20.08 10.08
N GLY A 123 -14.32 20.15 10.37
CA GLY A 123 -15.22 21.23 9.96
C GLY A 123 -15.18 21.44 8.44
N ASP A 124 -15.26 22.71 8.05
CA ASP A 124 -15.26 23.15 6.64
C ASP A 124 -13.84 23.34 6.08
N GLU A 125 -12.80 22.82 6.74
CA GLU A 125 -11.44 22.89 6.18
C GLU A 125 -11.33 22.07 4.88
N PRO A 126 -10.50 22.51 3.91
CA PRO A 126 -10.20 21.72 2.74
C PRO A 126 -9.65 20.34 3.12
N LEU A 127 -9.92 19.34 2.28
CA LEU A 127 -9.28 18.03 2.44
C LEU A 127 -7.75 18.19 2.39
N LYS A 128 -7.06 17.55 3.32
CA LYS A 128 -5.60 17.51 3.37
C LYS A 128 -5.13 16.07 3.46
N LEU A 129 -3.89 15.84 3.05
CA LEU A 129 -3.21 14.57 3.15
C LEU A 129 -1.80 14.80 3.71
N PHE A 130 -1.43 14.03 4.72
CA PHE A 130 -0.15 14.10 5.39
C PHE A 130 0.54 12.73 5.40
N ARG A 131 1.87 12.77 5.49
CA ARG A 131 2.68 11.60 5.84
C ARG A 131 3.37 11.87 7.16
N VAL A 132 3.10 11.00 8.14
CA VAL A 132 3.71 10.98 9.46
C VAL A 132 4.90 10.01 9.45
N TYR A 133 6.06 10.49 9.84
CA TYR A 133 7.29 9.70 9.95
C TYR A 133 7.44 9.05 11.32
N ASP A 134 8.37 8.12 11.42
CA ASP A 134 8.70 7.37 12.63
C ASP A 134 9.19 8.25 13.80
N ALA A 135 9.65 9.46 13.51
CA ALA A 135 10.02 10.47 14.49
C ALA A 135 8.83 11.32 14.99
N GLY A 136 7.62 11.09 14.47
CA GLY A 136 6.40 11.81 14.84
C GLY A 136 6.20 13.15 14.13
N ASN A 137 7.16 13.61 13.34
CA ASN A 137 6.99 14.75 12.45
C ASN A 137 6.21 14.36 11.18
N ALA A 138 5.69 15.35 10.46
CA ALA A 138 4.89 15.11 9.26
C ALA A 138 5.19 16.09 8.13
N ILE A 139 4.89 15.68 6.90
CA ILE A 139 4.82 16.56 5.72
C ILE A 139 3.40 16.53 5.15
N GLU A 140 3.01 17.62 4.49
CA GLU A 140 1.74 17.78 3.80
C GLU A 140 1.93 17.51 2.30
N CYS A 141 0.97 16.82 1.69
CA CYS A 141 0.86 16.67 0.24
C CYS A 141 0.51 18.01 -0.39
N ARG A 142 1.11 18.31 -1.55
CA ARG A 142 0.90 19.58 -2.26
C ARG A 142 0.48 19.31 -3.71
N PRO A 143 -0.20 20.25 -4.38
CA PRO A 143 -0.65 20.04 -5.77
C PRO A 143 0.45 19.65 -6.75
N GLU A 144 1.69 20.10 -6.54
CA GLU A 144 2.84 19.74 -7.40
C GLU A 144 3.22 18.26 -7.30
N ASN A 145 2.81 17.59 -6.22
CA ASN A 145 3.00 16.16 -6.02
C ASN A 145 1.78 15.59 -5.29
N PRO A 146 0.68 15.27 -6.02
CA PRO A 146 -0.65 15.03 -5.48
C PRO A 146 -0.81 13.65 -4.83
N PHE A 147 0.28 13.03 -4.36
CA PHE A 147 0.22 11.76 -3.65
C PHE A 147 1.36 11.56 -2.64
N LEU A 148 1.12 10.70 -1.66
CA LEU A 148 2.10 10.23 -0.69
C LEU A 148 1.99 8.70 -0.55
N GLN A 149 3.12 8.04 -0.29
CA GLN A 149 3.20 6.59 -0.15
C GLN A 149 3.94 6.19 1.13
N ILE A 150 3.59 5.03 1.69
CA ILE A 150 4.30 4.35 2.78
C ILE A 150 4.45 2.86 2.49
N GLY A 151 5.48 2.22 3.07
CA GLY A 151 5.80 0.80 2.83
C GLY A 151 6.68 0.57 1.59
N GLU A 152 6.30 -0.39 0.73
CA GLU A 152 7.04 -0.83 -0.47
C GLU A 152 6.80 0.09 -1.69
N ILE A 153 7.17 1.36 -1.53
CA ILE A 153 6.74 2.46 -2.42
C ILE A 153 7.33 2.45 -3.84
N LYS A 154 8.42 1.71 -4.08
CA LYS A 154 9.26 1.89 -5.29
C LYS A 154 8.62 1.33 -6.56
N TYR A 155 7.88 0.23 -6.45
CA TYR A 155 7.40 -0.52 -7.62
C TYR A 155 6.20 0.17 -8.30
N GLY A 156 5.30 0.74 -7.50
CA GLY A 156 4.11 1.44 -7.99
C GLY A 156 4.30 2.93 -8.27
N LYS A 157 5.38 3.54 -7.77
CA LYS A 157 5.67 4.97 -7.96
C LYS A 157 5.76 5.42 -9.44
N PRO A 158 6.36 4.68 -10.38
CA PRO A 158 6.54 5.15 -11.75
C PRO A 158 5.26 5.44 -12.54
N ILE A 159 4.13 4.80 -12.22
CA ILE A 159 2.84 5.10 -12.86
C ILE A 159 2.18 6.33 -12.22
N LEU A 160 2.31 6.50 -10.90
CA LEU A 160 1.85 7.69 -10.19
C LEU A 160 2.57 8.94 -10.70
N ASP A 161 3.91 8.89 -10.79
CA ASP A 161 4.73 10.02 -11.29
C ASP A 161 4.43 10.40 -12.76
N ARG A 162 3.85 9.49 -13.56
CA ARG A 162 3.64 9.69 -15.00
C ARG A 162 2.22 10.06 -15.38
N ALA A 163 1.23 9.64 -14.59
CA ALA A 163 -0.17 9.68 -15.00
C ALA A 163 -1.07 10.39 -13.99
N LEU A 164 -0.65 10.56 -12.74
CA LEU A 164 -1.47 11.25 -11.74
C LEU A 164 -1.14 12.74 -11.74
N GLU A 165 -2.15 13.56 -12.04
CA GLU A 165 -2.09 15.01 -12.01
C GLU A 165 -3.08 15.55 -10.97
N TYR A 166 -2.88 16.77 -10.49
CA TYR A 166 -3.75 17.34 -9.45
C TYR A 166 -5.21 17.49 -9.93
N ASP A 167 -5.43 17.80 -11.20
CA ASP A 167 -6.75 17.92 -11.84
C ASP A 167 -7.30 16.59 -12.37
N SER A 168 -6.63 15.46 -12.12
CA SER A 168 -7.13 14.13 -12.46
C SER A 168 -8.51 13.89 -11.85
N ARG A 169 -9.36 13.16 -12.59
CA ARG A 169 -10.68 12.79 -12.06
C ARG A 169 -10.54 11.68 -11.02
N MET A 170 -11.50 11.62 -10.09
CA MET A 170 -11.53 10.61 -9.03
C MET A 170 -11.40 9.17 -9.56
N ASN A 171 -12.12 8.84 -10.64
CA ASN A 171 -12.08 7.51 -11.26
C ASN A 171 -10.72 7.19 -11.90
N GLU A 172 -10.02 8.20 -12.43
CA GLU A 172 -8.67 8.05 -12.98
C GLU A 172 -7.65 7.81 -11.87
N ALA A 173 -7.71 8.60 -10.79
CA ALA A 173 -6.86 8.41 -9.63
C ALA A 173 -7.03 7.01 -9.01
N VAL A 174 -8.28 6.53 -8.85
CA VAL A 174 -8.53 5.16 -8.38
C VAL A 174 -7.91 4.13 -9.32
N LYS A 175 -8.11 4.26 -10.63
CA LYS A 175 -7.53 3.34 -11.63
C LYS A 175 -6.00 3.33 -11.57
N ILE A 176 -5.36 4.51 -11.50
CA ILE A 176 -3.91 4.66 -11.39
C ILE A 176 -3.40 4.03 -10.10
N GLY A 177 -4.10 4.25 -8.97
CA GLY A 177 -3.81 3.61 -7.70
C GLY A 177 -3.81 2.08 -7.81
N LEU A 178 -4.84 1.51 -8.44
CA LEU A 178 -4.92 0.05 -8.66
C LEU A 178 -3.81 -0.48 -9.58
N ILE A 179 -3.46 0.22 -10.66
CA ILE A 179 -2.30 -0.14 -11.50
C ILE A 179 -0.99 -0.09 -10.70
N SER A 180 -0.87 0.88 -9.80
CA SER A 180 0.25 0.98 -8.86
C SER A 180 0.31 -0.22 -7.91
N PHE A 181 -0.83 -0.74 -7.44
CA PHE A 181 -0.87 -1.99 -6.65
C PHE A 181 -0.50 -3.21 -7.48
N ASP A 182 -1.06 -3.36 -8.69
CA ASP A 182 -0.75 -4.48 -9.60
C ASP A 182 0.77 -4.59 -9.85
N SER A 183 1.40 -3.46 -10.21
CA SER A 183 2.86 -3.40 -10.44
C SER A 183 3.66 -3.80 -9.20
N THR A 184 3.19 -3.40 -8.01
CA THR A 184 3.84 -3.70 -6.74
C THR A 184 3.69 -5.17 -6.36
N MET A 185 2.49 -5.73 -6.41
CA MET A 185 2.20 -7.12 -6.08
C MET A 185 2.92 -8.11 -7.01
N ARG A 186 3.05 -7.78 -8.31
CA ARG A 186 3.79 -8.60 -9.27
C ARG A 186 5.29 -8.64 -8.99
N SER A 187 5.83 -7.62 -8.34
CA SER A 187 7.27 -7.43 -8.13
C SER A 187 7.71 -7.71 -6.68
N ASN A 188 6.77 -7.72 -5.73
CA ASN A 188 7.05 -7.92 -4.32
C ASN A 188 5.91 -8.66 -3.62
N LEU A 189 6.18 -9.91 -3.21
CA LEU A 189 5.23 -10.79 -2.50
C LEU A 189 4.79 -10.26 -1.13
N ALA A 190 5.52 -9.28 -0.59
CA ALA A 190 5.26 -8.63 0.67
C ALA A 190 4.01 -7.72 0.65
N VAL A 191 3.43 -7.51 -0.53
CA VAL A 191 2.20 -6.74 -0.76
C VAL A 191 1.17 -7.68 -1.37
N GLY A 192 -0.09 -7.59 -0.95
CA GLY A 192 -1.14 -8.46 -1.48
C GLY A 192 -2.56 -8.10 -1.07
N LEU A 193 -3.50 -8.72 -1.76
CA LEU A 193 -4.93 -8.60 -1.51
C LEU A 193 -5.33 -9.10 -0.11
N PRO A 194 -6.49 -8.64 0.42
CA PRO A 194 -7.33 -7.57 -0.11
C PRO A 194 -6.70 -6.18 -0.08
N ILE A 195 -7.22 -5.25 -0.89
CA ILE A 195 -6.90 -3.81 -0.89
C ILE A 195 -8.12 -3.03 -0.41
N ASP A 196 -7.99 -2.37 0.73
CA ASP A 196 -9.01 -1.46 1.25
C ASP A 196 -8.85 -0.06 0.61
N ILE A 197 -9.96 0.56 0.23
CA ILE A 197 -10.03 1.85 -0.47
C ILE A 197 -11.06 2.73 0.23
N VAL A 198 -10.71 3.99 0.44
CA VAL A 198 -11.68 5.04 0.78
C VAL A 198 -11.52 6.24 -0.14
N MET A 199 -12.66 6.82 -0.52
CA MET A 199 -12.73 7.98 -1.39
C MET A 199 -13.61 9.05 -0.74
N LEU A 200 -13.21 10.31 -0.81
CA LEU A 200 -14.02 11.43 -0.35
C LEU A 200 -13.89 12.59 -1.33
N ARG A 201 -15.02 13.07 -1.86
CA ARG A 201 -15.07 14.25 -2.73
C ARG A 201 -14.81 15.53 -1.93
N ASP A 202 -14.18 16.52 -2.55
CA ASP A 202 -13.89 17.83 -1.93
C ASP A 202 -15.11 18.77 -1.91
N GLU A 203 -16.28 18.23 -1.61
CA GLU A 203 -17.52 18.99 -1.42
C GLU A 203 -17.92 18.89 0.05
N PRO A 204 -18.45 19.95 0.69
CA PRO A 204 -18.75 19.96 2.13
C PRO A 204 -19.61 18.78 2.60
N ASP A 205 -20.67 18.47 1.87
CA ASP A 205 -21.66 17.43 2.24
C ASP A 205 -21.33 16.04 1.70
N SER A 206 -20.17 15.87 1.06
CA SER A 206 -19.78 14.57 0.51
C SER A 206 -19.54 13.54 1.63
N GLN A 207 -20.10 12.35 1.43
CA GLN A 207 -19.91 11.19 2.29
C GLN A 207 -18.74 10.34 1.77
N PRO A 208 -17.96 9.69 2.66
CA PRO A 208 -16.93 8.77 2.23
C PRO A 208 -17.53 7.55 1.54
N VAL A 209 -16.84 7.06 0.52
CA VAL A 209 -17.16 5.80 -0.17
C VAL A 209 -16.03 4.82 0.10
N GLU A 210 -16.37 3.74 0.79
CA GLU A 210 -15.46 2.63 1.08
C GLU A 210 -15.64 1.49 0.08
N HIS A 211 -14.54 0.83 -0.28
CA HIS A 211 -14.55 -0.35 -1.12
C HIS A 211 -13.36 -1.25 -0.80
N THR A 212 -13.51 -2.56 -0.99
CA THR A 212 -12.43 -3.51 -0.82
C THR A 212 -12.30 -4.37 -2.07
N ILE A 213 -11.09 -4.41 -2.65
CA ILE A 213 -10.74 -5.34 -3.73
C ILE A 213 -10.36 -6.66 -3.09
N GLU A 214 -11.24 -7.63 -3.20
CA GLU A 214 -11.05 -8.98 -2.68
C GLU A 214 -10.21 -9.87 -3.61
N GLU A 215 -9.79 -11.03 -3.09
CA GLU A 215 -9.24 -12.08 -3.95
C GLU A 215 -10.27 -12.52 -5.01
N GLY A 216 -9.86 -12.50 -6.28
CA GLY A 216 -10.74 -12.87 -7.39
C GLY A 216 -11.65 -11.75 -7.91
N ASP A 217 -11.48 -10.50 -7.45
CA ASP A 217 -12.22 -9.36 -7.98
C ASP A 217 -12.09 -9.25 -9.52
N GLU A 218 -13.24 -9.21 -10.19
CA GLU A 218 -13.31 -9.25 -11.66
C GLU A 218 -12.74 -7.98 -12.28
N TYR A 219 -13.03 -6.82 -11.70
CA TYR A 219 -12.55 -5.54 -12.21
C TYR A 219 -11.02 -5.46 -12.12
N PHE A 220 -10.45 -5.80 -10.97
CA PHE A 220 -9.01 -5.77 -10.75
C PHE A 220 -8.27 -6.80 -11.64
N THR A 221 -8.85 -7.99 -11.82
CA THR A 221 -8.32 -9.00 -12.73
C THR A 221 -8.29 -8.50 -14.18
N ASN A 222 -9.38 -7.90 -14.65
CA ASN A 222 -9.46 -7.33 -15.99
C ASN A 222 -8.50 -6.15 -16.15
N LEU A 223 -8.43 -5.24 -15.17
CA LEU A 223 -7.50 -4.10 -15.16
C LEU A 223 -6.05 -4.56 -15.33
N SER A 224 -5.65 -5.59 -14.56
CA SER A 224 -4.30 -6.15 -14.62
C SER A 224 -3.96 -6.76 -16.00
N ARG A 225 -4.92 -7.48 -16.60
CA ARG A 225 -4.79 -8.06 -17.94
C ARG A 225 -4.68 -6.97 -19.01
N ASP A 226 -5.59 -6.01 -18.99
CA ASP A 226 -5.72 -4.98 -20.01
C ASP A 226 -4.52 -4.01 -19.96
N TRP A 227 -4.02 -3.71 -18.76
CA TRP A 227 -2.78 -2.95 -18.57
C TRP A 227 -1.57 -3.69 -19.13
N SER A 228 -1.45 -5.00 -18.84
CA SER A 228 -0.35 -5.82 -19.37
C SER A 228 -0.35 -5.88 -20.90
N GLU A 229 -1.52 -5.95 -21.53
CA GLU A 229 -1.66 -5.94 -22.98
C GLU A 229 -1.30 -4.59 -23.57
N SER A 230 -1.79 -3.50 -22.97
CA SER A 230 -1.46 -2.13 -23.39
C SER A 230 0.05 -1.86 -23.37
N LEU A 231 0.75 -2.32 -22.33
CA LEU A 231 2.21 -2.21 -22.25
C LEU A 231 2.94 -2.99 -23.34
N ARG A 232 2.47 -4.20 -23.69
CA ARG A 232 3.05 -4.98 -24.80
C ARG A 232 2.88 -4.27 -26.13
N GLN A 233 1.69 -3.72 -26.38
CA GLN A 233 1.39 -2.99 -27.60
C GLN A 233 2.23 -1.72 -27.71
N ALA A 234 2.29 -0.92 -26.64
CA ALA A 234 3.14 0.27 -26.58
C ALA A 234 4.62 -0.08 -26.82
N THR A 235 5.12 -1.16 -26.21
CA THR A 235 6.51 -1.60 -26.40
C THR A 235 6.78 -2.03 -27.84
N ALA A 236 5.86 -2.75 -28.47
CA ALA A 236 5.99 -3.19 -29.86
C ALA A 236 5.97 -2.03 -30.86
N ALA A 237 5.30 -0.92 -30.51
CA ALA A 237 5.23 0.28 -31.32
C ALA A 237 6.49 1.16 -31.24
N ILE A 238 7.34 0.98 -30.22
CA ILE A 238 8.60 1.73 -30.10
C ILE A 238 9.58 1.28 -31.18
N GLN A 239 10.17 2.25 -31.88
CA GLN A 239 11.16 1.97 -32.92
C GLN A 239 12.35 1.19 -32.34
N ARG A 240 12.78 0.15 -33.07
CA ARG A 240 13.96 -0.63 -32.70
C ARG A 240 15.18 0.31 -32.56
N PRO A 241 16.01 0.15 -31.52
CA PRO A 241 17.21 0.97 -31.39
C PRO A 241 18.14 0.72 -32.57
N GLY A 242 18.60 1.78 -33.24
CA GLY A 242 19.41 1.68 -34.47
C GLY A 242 20.78 1.00 -34.30
N PHE A 243 21.25 0.85 -33.06
CA PHE A 243 22.47 0.11 -32.72
C PHE A 243 22.26 -1.40 -32.57
N VAL A 244 21.01 -1.88 -32.60
CA VAL A 244 20.71 -3.31 -32.60
C VAL A 244 20.72 -3.79 -34.05
N PRO A 245 21.62 -4.71 -34.43
CA PRO A 245 21.63 -5.27 -35.77
C PRO A 245 20.24 -5.84 -36.12
N PRO A 246 19.81 -5.74 -37.40
CA PRO A 246 18.63 -6.46 -37.85
C PRO A 246 18.74 -7.92 -37.43
N ALA A 247 17.64 -8.53 -36.99
CA ALA A 247 17.63 -9.95 -36.73
C ALA A 247 18.17 -10.64 -37.99
N ALA A 248 19.28 -11.37 -37.87
CA ALA A 248 19.64 -12.34 -38.89
C ALA A 248 18.42 -13.25 -39.07
N ASP A 249 18.08 -13.60 -40.31
CA ASP A 249 16.96 -14.48 -40.66
C ASP A 249 17.11 -15.85 -39.97
N ALA A 250 16.81 -15.90 -38.67
CA ALA A 250 16.77 -17.09 -37.87
C ALA A 250 15.30 -17.49 -37.79
N PRO A 251 14.94 -18.72 -38.18
CA PRO A 251 13.57 -19.18 -38.13
C PRO A 251 13.04 -19.02 -36.69
N ALA A 252 11.82 -18.47 -36.59
CA ALA A 252 11.15 -18.23 -35.32
C ALA A 252 11.15 -19.51 -34.48
N ARG A 253 11.78 -19.49 -33.30
CA ARG A 253 11.61 -20.55 -32.32
C ARG A 253 10.15 -20.49 -31.84
N GLU A 254 9.39 -21.52 -32.16
CA GLU A 254 8.07 -21.76 -31.59
C GLU A 254 8.19 -21.67 -30.06
N LYS A 255 7.38 -20.79 -29.45
CA LYS A 255 7.27 -20.72 -28.00
C LYS A 255 6.53 -21.99 -27.54
N GLU A 256 7.27 -23.00 -27.11
CA GLU A 256 6.68 -24.12 -26.36
C GLU A 256 5.95 -23.56 -25.14
N THR A 257 4.63 -23.66 -25.16
CA THR A 257 3.76 -23.54 -23.99
C THR A 257 4.25 -24.52 -22.93
N LYS A 258 4.83 -24.00 -21.84
CA LYS A 258 5.18 -24.80 -20.67
C LYS A 258 3.90 -25.36 -20.04
N ALA A 259 3.52 -26.57 -20.44
CA ALA A 259 2.55 -27.38 -19.74
C ALA A 259 3.11 -27.75 -18.34
N HIS A 260 2.24 -27.64 -17.34
CA HIS A 260 2.46 -28.05 -15.96
C HIS A 260 3.17 -29.41 -15.87
N ARG A 261 4.35 -29.46 -15.23
CA ARG A 261 4.93 -30.72 -14.77
C ARG A 261 4.20 -31.16 -13.50
N THR A 262 3.25 -32.07 -13.66
CA THR A 262 2.72 -32.87 -12.56
C THR A 262 3.84 -33.74 -12.02
N VAL A 263 4.15 -33.60 -10.73
CA VAL A 263 5.14 -34.43 -10.03
C VAL A 263 4.54 -35.83 -9.84
N GLY A 264 4.95 -36.76 -10.70
CA GLY A 264 4.63 -38.18 -10.57
C GLY A 264 5.57 -38.86 -9.58
N THR A 265 5.00 -39.34 -8.48
CA THR A 265 5.57 -40.23 -7.46
C THR A 265 6.31 -41.42 -8.08
N LYS A 266 7.61 -41.57 -7.76
CA LYS A 266 8.37 -42.80 -8.03
C LYS A 266 8.05 -43.86 -6.97
N THR A 267 7.24 -44.84 -7.34
CA THR A 267 7.13 -46.11 -6.62
C THR A 267 8.38 -46.95 -6.93
N LYS A 268 9.18 -47.27 -5.91
CA LYS A 268 10.23 -48.29 -5.98
C LYS A 268 9.56 -49.67 -6.07
N ALA A 269 9.88 -50.43 -7.11
CA ALA A 269 9.68 -51.87 -7.13
C ALA A 269 11.02 -52.55 -7.40
N ALA A 270 11.35 -53.50 -6.52
CA ALA A 270 12.55 -54.31 -6.52
C ALA A 270 12.57 -55.29 -7.72
N GLY A 271 13.77 -55.56 -8.22
CA GLY A 271 14.03 -56.55 -9.26
C GLY A 271 15.47 -57.03 -9.15
N GLU A 272 15.62 -58.15 -8.45
CA GLU A 272 16.78 -59.02 -8.34
C GLU A 272 17.49 -59.34 -9.67
N ARG A 273 18.83 -59.33 -9.66
CA ARG A 273 19.75 -60.49 -9.77
C ARG A 273 20.98 -60.26 -10.67
N ASP A 274 22.11 -60.58 -10.05
CA ASP A 274 23.37 -61.16 -10.56
C ASP A 274 24.08 -60.55 -11.77
N ILE A 275 25.39 -60.27 -11.59
CA ILE A 275 26.47 -61.08 -12.19
C ILE A 275 27.80 -60.77 -11.46
N SER A 276 28.45 -61.86 -11.06
CA SER A 276 29.82 -62.03 -10.54
C SER A 276 30.93 -61.42 -11.42
N ALA A 277 32.00 -60.90 -10.80
CA ALA A 277 33.36 -61.44 -10.93
C ALA A 277 34.47 -60.51 -10.36
N LYS A 278 35.31 -61.14 -9.53
CA LYS A 278 36.66 -60.76 -9.03
C LYS A 278 36.78 -59.74 -7.90
#